data_AF-A0A803RBX6-F1
#
_entry.id   AF-A0A803RBX6-F1
#
_cell.length_a   1.000
_cell.length_b   1.000
_cell.length_c   1.000
_cell.angle_alpha   90.00
_cell.angle_beta   90.00
_cell.angle_gamma   90.00
#
_symmetry.space_group_name_H-M   'P 1'
#
loop_
_entity.id
_entity.type
_entity.pdbx_description
1 polymer ?
#
loop_
_entity_poly.entity_id
_entity_poly.type
_entity_poly.pdbx_seq_one_letter_code
_entity_poly.pdbx_strand_id
1 'polypeptide(L)'
;MSHADTSEGSNVLKVQKQIRKADKSQQSSSRNPSKNGHRVRDLDVPSSNAAASNALKEAINLKHMADRFKSAGSTHERTGLYFEAALKFLYGASLLESGCSESTSHSEMLRSLKTYSDTAKMCEFIALEYEKSKDMASAALAYKCSEVAYMRVVYSLHPSAGRDRHELQAALQVPPLGESPSSSASDVDNLNNHATVDKVSLLKGASSPLVAANHVVIAARNRSSFDKVLHFAQDTIAAMDASKKSQVAFTAASLAEAKSEEVISSIKRALDFNFQDVDGLLRLVRLAMEAISR
;
A
#
# COMPACT_ATOMS: atom_id res chain seq x y z
N MET A 1 62.04 -26.91 30.95
CA MET A 1 62.55 -25.60 30.50
C MET A 1 61.38 -24.65 30.54
N SER A 2 61.17 -23.99 31.69
CA SER A 2 61.54 -22.57 32.00
C SER A 2 60.35 -21.63 31.69
N HIS A 3 59.60 -21.22 32.72
CA HIS A 3 59.69 -19.90 33.43
C HIS A 3 59.26 -18.73 32.52
N ALA A 4 58.54 -17.68 32.95
CA ALA A 4 57.98 -17.25 34.21
C ALA A 4 57.05 -16.05 33.91
N ASP A 5 56.32 -15.66 34.95
CA ASP A 5 55.41 -14.53 35.10
C ASP A 5 56.13 -13.17 35.23
N THR A 6 55.34 -12.09 35.25
CA THR A 6 55.56 -10.73 35.82
C THR A 6 55.98 -9.52 34.97
N SER A 7 55.31 -8.40 35.31
CA SER A 7 55.82 -7.02 35.54
C SER A 7 55.31 -5.96 34.54
N GLU A 8 54.26 -5.21 34.91
CA GLU A 8 54.28 -3.87 35.54
C GLU A 8 54.80 -2.72 34.65
N GLY A 9 54.05 -1.61 34.60
CA GLY A 9 54.50 -0.36 33.99
C GLY A 9 53.42 0.72 33.94
N SER A 10 53.32 1.47 35.03
CA SER A 10 52.39 2.56 35.31
C SER A 10 52.84 3.94 34.78
N ASN A 11 51.93 4.92 34.96
CA ASN A 11 52.06 6.39 34.94
C ASN A 11 51.84 7.12 33.60
N VAL A 12 50.81 7.98 33.42
CA VAL A 12 50.26 9.12 34.20
C VAL A 12 51.11 10.40 34.11
N LEU A 13 50.45 11.43 33.53
CA LEU A 13 50.65 12.89 33.60
C LEU A 13 51.83 13.55 32.82
N LYS A 14 51.46 14.52 31.97
CA LYS A 14 51.88 15.92 32.17
C LYS A 14 51.05 16.94 31.40
N VAL A 15 50.38 17.79 32.18
CA VAL A 15 49.85 19.12 31.83
C VAL A 15 50.97 20.16 32.04
N GLN A 16 51.06 21.17 31.16
CA GLN A 16 51.46 22.57 31.48
C GLN A 16 51.26 23.41 30.20
N LYS A 17 50.44 24.49 30.10
CA LYS A 17 50.16 25.71 30.91
C LYS A 17 51.19 26.83 30.72
N GLN A 18 50.76 27.96 30.11
CA GLN A 18 50.96 29.38 30.52
C GLN A 18 50.41 30.31 29.40
N ILE A 19 49.40 31.20 29.56
CA ILE A 19 49.15 32.41 30.39
C ILE A 19 49.83 33.70 29.86
N ARG A 20 49.01 34.75 29.59
CA ARG A 20 49.08 36.21 30.00
C ARG A 20 48.47 37.11 28.90
N LYS A 21 47.78 38.26 29.10
CA LYS A 21 47.07 38.98 30.20
C LYS A 21 46.53 40.34 29.63
N ALA A 22 45.37 40.82 30.13
CA ALA A 22 44.87 42.23 30.34
C ALA A 22 44.74 43.24 29.14
N ASP A 23 43.86 44.25 29.06
CA ASP A 23 43.16 45.08 30.08
C ASP A 23 41.93 45.89 29.51
N LYS A 24 40.91 46.10 30.38
CA LYS A 24 39.88 47.19 30.60
C LYS A 24 39.22 48.10 29.53
N SER A 25 37.86 48.21 29.61
CA SER A 25 37.03 49.41 30.00
C SER A 25 35.53 49.18 29.65
N GLN A 26 34.61 48.92 30.60
CA GLN A 26 33.67 49.83 31.31
C GLN A 26 32.93 50.91 30.49
N GLN A 27 31.63 50.72 30.22
CA GLN A 27 30.56 51.64 30.67
C GLN A 27 29.13 51.04 30.52
N SER A 28 28.24 51.51 31.39
CA SER A 28 27.00 50.92 31.89
C SER A 28 25.73 51.65 31.45
N SER A 29 24.61 50.94 31.28
CA SER A 29 23.20 51.35 31.54
C SER A 29 22.26 50.26 30.98
N SER A 30 21.15 49.77 31.55
CA SER A 30 20.42 49.88 32.82
C SER A 30 19.23 48.89 32.74
N ARG A 31 19.04 48.01 33.75
CA ARG A 31 17.76 47.47 34.35
C ARG A 31 16.66 46.84 33.43
N ASN A 32 15.99 45.70 33.67
CA ASN A 32 15.74 44.70 34.75
C ASN A 32 15.07 43.42 34.09
N PRO A 33 14.43 42.45 34.80
CA PRO A 33 14.97 41.30 35.53
C PRO A 33 14.51 39.90 35.01
N SER A 34 15.29 38.87 35.38
CA SER A 34 14.98 37.45 35.62
C SER A 34 13.76 36.75 34.98
N LYS A 35 14.03 35.66 34.25
CA LYS A 35 13.63 34.29 34.65
C LYS A 35 14.36 33.22 33.84
N ASN A 36 15.25 32.51 34.52
CA ASN A 36 15.83 31.24 34.08
C ASN A 36 14.70 30.23 33.83
N GLY A 37 14.50 29.88 32.56
CA GLY A 37 13.64 28.77 32.13
C GLY A 37 14.51 27.66 31.57
N HIS A 38 14.72 26.65 32.40
CA HIS A 38 15.31 25.36 32.07
C HIS A 38 14.75 24.84 30.73
N ARG A 39 15.55 24.89 29.65
CA ARG A 39 15.20 24.14 28.43
C ARG A 39 15.43 22.67 28.72
N VAL A 40 14.34 22.05 29.14
CA VAL A 40 14.06 20.62 29.08
C VAL A 40 14.63 20.08 27.78
N ARG A 41 15.38 18.98 27.89
CA ARG A 41 15.79 18.15 26.75
C ARG A 41 14.52 17.84 25.96
N ASP A 42 14.38 18.41 24.76
CA ASP A 42 13.44 17.91 23.78
C ASP A 42 13.81 16.43 23.57
N LEU A 43 12.95 15.53 24.06
CA LEU A 43 12.99 14.15 23.65
C LEU A 43 12.74 14.18 22.15
N ASP A 44 13.76 13.82 21.37
CA ASP A 44 13.68 13.63 19.91
C ASP A 44 12.61 12.56 19.63
N VAL A 45 11.34 12.97 19.53
CA VAL A 45 10.29 12.14 18.97
C VAL A 45 10.61 12.02 17.48
N PRO A 46 10.91 10.82 16.96
CA PRO A 46 11.22 10.66 15.55
C PRO A 46 10.04 11.16 14.73
N SER A 47 10.31 11.99 13.71
CA SER A 47 9.28 12.33 12.72
C SER A 47 8.66 11.05 12.14
N SER A 48 7.37 11.10 11.76
CA SER A 48 6.65 9.94 11.20
C SER A 48 7.44 9.26 10.06
N ASN A 49 8.15 10.06 9.26
CA ASN A 49 8.99 9.60 8.16
C ASN A 49 10.25 8.85 8.61
N ALA A 50 10.87 9.27 9.70
CA ALA A 50 12.00 8.56 10.30
C ALA A 50 11.53 7.22 10.88
N ALA A 51 10.39 7.21 11.57
CA ALA A 51 9.78 5.99 12.09
C ALA A 51 9.40 5.02 10.97
N ALA A 52 8.79 5.50 9.89
CA ALA A 52 8.46 4.71 8.71
C ALA A 52 9.72 4.10 8.08
N SER A 53 10.76 4.92 7.87
CA SER A 53 12.02 4.47 7.27
C SER A 53 12.70 3.38 8.11
N ASN A 54 12.66 3.51 9.44
CA ASN A 54 13.18 2.50 10.36
C ASN A 54 12.37 1.20 10.27
N ALA A 55 11.03 1.29 10.32
CA ALA A 55 10.16 0.13 10.21
C ALA A 55 10.35 -0.65 8.89
N LEU A 56 10.47 0.06 7.77
CA LEU A 56 10.74 -0.55 6.45
C LEU A 56 12.12 -1.20 6.39
N LYS A 57 13.13 -0.60 7.02
CA LYS A 57 14.47 -1.18 7.11
C LYS A 57 14.47 -2.47 7.93
N GLU A 58 13.78 -2.49 9.07
CA GLU A 58 13.59 -3.70 9.87
C GLU A 58 12.86 -4.80 9.09
N ALA A 59 11.80 -4.44 8.35
CA ALA A 59 11.06 -5.39 7.51
C ALA A 59 11.95 -6.03 6.44
N ILE A 60 12.80 -5.24 5.77
CA ILE A 60 13.77 -5.74 4.78
C ILE A 60 14.78 -6.68 5.44
N ASN A 61 15.29 -6.35 6.62
CA ASN A 61 16.23 -7.20 7.34
C ASN A 61 15.60 -8.56 7.69
N LEU A 62 14.37 -8.57 8.22
CA LEU A 62 13.63 -9.79 8.52
C LEU A 62 13.38 -10.64 7.26
N LYS A 63 12.99 -10.00 6.14
CA LYS A 63 12.82 -10.69 4.86
C LYS A 63 14.13 -11.34 4.38
N HIS A 64 15.25 -10.61 4.46
CA HIS A 64 16.57 -11.16 4.10
C HIS A 64 17.02 -12.27 5.04
N MET A 65 16.67 -12.19 6.33
CA MET A 65 16.90 -13.30 7.26
C MET A 65 16.12 -14.53 6.81
N ALA A 66 14.82 -14.40 6.51
CA ALA A 66 14.00 -15.49 5.97
C ALA A 66 14.59 -16.09 4.67
N ASP A 67 15.06 -15.25 3.74
CA ASP A 67 15.68 -15.69 2.50
C ASP A 67 16.93 -16.56 2.74
N ARG A 68 17.75 -16.20 3.75
CA ARG A 68 18.95 -16.97 4.14
C ARG A 68 18.59 -18.30 4.83
N PHE A 69 17.50 -18.33 5.58
CA PHE A 69 17.00 -19.53 6.27
C PHE A 69 16.62 -20.67 5.32
N LYS A 70 16.39 -20.38 4.03
CA LYS A 70 16.17 -21.38 2.97
C LYS A 70 17.25 -22.46 2.88
N SER A 71 18.45 -22.20 3.41
CA SER A 71 19.58 -23.13 3.39
C SER A 71 19.81 -23.93 4.68
N ALA A 72 19.13 -23.60 5.79
CA ALA A 72 19.51 -24.10 7.12
C ALA A 72 18.37 -24.38 8.12
N GLY A 73 17.11 -23.97 7.87
CA GLY A 73 16.01 -24.11 8.84
C GLY A 73 14.72 -24.73 8.30
N SER A 74 13.75 -24.92 9.20
CA SER A 74 12.45 -25.49 8.85
C SER A 74 11.62 -24.51 8.00
N THR A 75 10.82 -25.02 7.06
CA THR A 75 9.93 -24.19 6.23
C THR A 75 9.01 -23.32 7.07
N HIS A 76 8.60 -23.80 8.25
CA HIS A 76 7.71 -23.10 9.16
C HIS A 76 8.37 -21.86 9.79
N GLU A 77 9.59 -21.97 10.34
CA GLU A 77 10.33 -20.82 10.91
C GLU A 77 10.61 -19.75 9.86
N ARG A 78 10.97 -20.17 8.64
CA ARG A 78 11.14 -19.26 7.51
C ARG A 78 9.86 -18.48 7.20
N THR A 79 8.71 -19.16 7.16
CA THR A 79 7.41 -18.52 6.92
C THR A 79 7.05 -17.56 8.07
N GLY A 80 7.37 -17.91 9.32
CA GLY A 80 7.23 -17.02 10.48
C GLY A 80 8.00 -15.71 10.33
N LEU A 81 9.27 -15.79 9.90
CA LEU A 81 10.10 -14.59 9.65
C LEU A 81 9.56 -13.72 8.51
N TYR A 82 9.08 -14.33 7.42
CA TYR A 82 8.38 -13.56 6.38
C TYR A 82 7.12 -12.89 6.91
N PHE A 83 6.37 -13.56 7.79
CA PHE A 83 5.17 -12.97 8.35
C PHE A 83 5.49 -11.78 9.24
N GLU A 84 6.50 -11.87 10.09
CA GLU A 84 6.97 -10.73 10.89
C GLU A 84 7.42 -9.56 10.00
N ALA A 85 8.16 -9.84 8.92
CA ALA A 85 8.51 -8.84 7.93
C ALA A 85 7.28 -8.16 7.32
N ALA A 86 6.22 -8.93 6.99
CA ALA A 86 4.97 -8.39 6.45
C ALA A 86 4.29 -7.43 7.43
N LEU A 87 4.22 -7.79 8.71
CA LEU A 87 3.64 -6.93 9.75
C LEU A 87 4.42 -5.61 9.88
N LYS A 88 5.76 -5.66 9.75
CA LYS A 88 6.60 -4.46 9.76
C LYS A 88 6.43 -3.60 8.50
N PHE A 89 6.28 -4.21 7.32
CA PHE A 89 5.96 -3.46 6.11
C PHE A 89 4.59 -2.76 6.20
N LEU A 90 3.56 -3.43 6.72
CA LEU A 90 2.24 -2.83 6.94
C LEU A 90 2.31 -1.63 7.89
N TYR A 91 3.04 -1.77 8.99
CA TYR A 91 3.27 -0.67 9.93
C TYR A 91 4.04 0.50 9.29
N GLY A 92 5.08 0.20 8.52
CA GLY A 92 5.82 1.23 7.77
C GLY A 92 4.92 1.98 6.79
N ALA A 93 4.03 1.27 6.09
CA ALA A 93 3.08 1.87 5.16
C ALA A 93 2.07 2.80 5.86
N SER A 94 1.56 2.42 7.04
CA SER A 94 0.61 3.26 7.78
C SER A 94 1.26 4.54 8.32
N LEU A 95 2.54 4.49 8.68
CA LEU A 95 3.32 5.67 9.08
C LEU A 95 3.57 6.62 7.91
N LEU A 96 3.85 6.08 6.71
CA LEU A 96 3.96 6.88 5.49
C LEU A 96 2.65 7.57 5.13
N GLU A 97 1.51 6.91 5.36
CA GLU A 97 0.19 7.49 5.13
C GLU A 97 -0.13 8.62 6.12
N SER A 98 0.27 8.45 7.39
CA SER A 98 0.01 9.44 8.46
C SER A 98 0.94 10.65 8.42
N GLY A 99 2.08 10.56 7.73
CA GLY A 99 3.07 11.65 7.59
C GLY A 99 2.73 12.71 6.53
N CYS A 100 1.65 12.49 5.77
CA CYS A 100 1.26 13.28 4.61
C CYS A 100 0.76 14.69 4.99
N SER A 101 1.63 15.71 4.99
CA SER A 101 1.22 17.13 5.02
C SER A 101 1.17 17.71 3.60
N GLU A 102 0.25 18.64 3.33
CA GLU A 102 -0.30 18.98 2.00
C GLU A 102 0.70 19.32 0.86
N SER A 103 1.99 19.62 1.13
CA SER A 103 2.96 20.04 0.09
C SER A 103 4.10 19.07 -0.26
N THR A 104 4.45 18.10 0.60
CA THR A 104 5.47 17.04 0.32
C THR A 104 4.84 15.65 0.09
N SER A 105 3.51 15.61 0.08
CA SER A 105 2.63 14.48 0.39
C SER A 105 2.48 13.42 -0.73
N HIS A 106 2.56 13.79 -2.01
CA HIS A 106 2.18 12.87 -3.09
C HIS A 106 3.15 11.69 -3.26
N SER A 107 4.47 11.93 -3.12
CA SER A 107 5.47 10.86 -3.24
C SER A 107 5.38 9.84 -2.10
N GLU A 108 5.05 10.30 -0.90
CA GLU A 108 4.92 9.45 0.30
C GLU A 108 3.64 8.61 0.22
N MET A 109 2.54 9.19 -0.24
CA MET A 109 1.32 8.47 -0.56
C MET A 109 1.59 7.38 -1.61
N LEU A 110 2.25 7.69 -2.73
CA LEU A 110 2.58 6.69 -3.75
C LEU A 110 3.49 5.58 -3.20
N ARG A 111 4.44 5.93 -2.31
CA ARG A 111 5.29 4.96 -1.63
C ARG A 111 4.47 4.05 -0.71
N SER A 112 3.56 4.63 0.09
CA SER A 112 2.66 3.89 0.97
C SER A 112 1.78 2.90 0.18
N LEU A 113 1.12 3.37 -0.89
CA LEU A 113 0.33 2.54 -1.79
C LEU A 113 1.14 1.36 -2.33
N LYS A 114 2.34 1.63 -2.84
CA LYS A 114 3.23 0.58 -3.36
C LYS A 114 3.60 -0.42 -2.25
N THR A 115 3.95 0.06 -1.06
CA THR A 115 4.27 -0.80 0.07
C THR A 115 3.08 -1.67 0.46
N TYR A 116 1.86 -1.13 0.52
CA TYR A 116 0.65 -1.93 0.77
C TYR A 116 0.44 -2.99 -0.31
N SER A 117 0.46 -2.63 -1.59
CA SER A 117 0.27 -3.57 -2.71
C SER A 117 1.30 -4.71 -2.70
N ASP A 118 2.58 -4.40 -2.48
CA ASP A 118 3.64 -5.41 -2.41
C ASP A 118 3.46 -6.31 -1.17
N THR A 119 3.05 -5.73 -0.05
CA THR A 119 2.84 -6.47 1.20
C THR A 119 1.61 -7.36 1.14
N ALA A 120 0.54 -6.97 0.43
CA ALA A 120 -0.65 -7.78 0.22
C ALA A 120 -0.32 -9.10 -0.48
N LYS A 121 0.48 -9.02 -1.56
CA LYS A 121 1.00 -10.18 -2.30
C LYS A 121 1.91 -11.04 -1.43
N MET A 122 2.75 -10.41 -0.60
CA MET A 122 3.61 -11.13 0.33
C MET A 122 2.78 -11.89 1.39
N CYS A 123 1.75 -11.26 1.96
CA CYS A 123 0.83 -11.88 2.91
C CYS A 123 0.07 -13.05 2.30
N GLU A 124 -0.37 -12.95 1.04
CA GLU A 124 -0.99 -14.06 0.32
C GLU A 124 -0.02 -15.22 0.13
N PHE A 125 1.23 -14.94 -0.28
CA PHE A 125 2.28 -15.97 -0.36
C PHE A 125 2.51 -16.67 0.99
N ILE A 126 2.63 -15.90 2.07
CA ILE A 126 2.80 -16.43 3.44
C ILE A 126 1.62 -17.32 3.83
N ALA A 127 0.39 -16.89 3.54
CA ALA A 127 -0.82 -17.65 3.84
C ALA A 127 -0.83 -19.01 3.12
N LEU A 128 -0.46 -19.02 1.83
CA LEU A 128 -0.35 -20.26 1.04
C LEU A 128 0.71 -21.21 1.59
N GLU A 129 1.84 -20.70 2.11
CA GLU A 129 2.86 -21.54 2.75
C GLU A 129 2.33 -22.16 4.07
N TYR A 130 1.56 -21.41 4.86
CA TYR A 130 0.93 -21.96 6.06
C TYR A 130 -0.14 -23.02 5.73
N GLU A 131 -0.94 -22.83 4.68
CA GLU A 131 -1.88 -23.85 4.20
C GLU A 131 -1.18 -25.16 3.81
N LYS A 132 -0.04 -25.07 3.12
CA LYS A 132 0.78 -26.25 2.76
C LYS A 132 1.26 -26.99 4.00
N SER A 133 1.62 -26.26 5.05
CA SER A 133 2.01 -26.80 6.36
C SER A 133 0.83 -27.15 7.27
N LYS A 134 -0.41 -27.02 6.81
CA LYS A 134 -1.66 -27.27 7.57
C LYS A 134 -1.85 -26.36 8.79
N ASP A 135 -1.11 -25.26 8.89
CA ASP A 135 -1.32 -24.25 9.93
C ASP A 135 -2.41 -23.25 9.52
N MET A 136 -3.66 -23.69 9.63
CA MET A 136 -4.81 -22.90 9.20
C MET A 136 -5.04 -21.64 10.06
N ALA A 137 -4.52 -21.58 11.30
CA ALA A 137 -4.67 -20.37 12.12
C ALA A 137 -3.76 -19.26 11.63
N SER A 138 -2.49 -19.57 11.41
CA SER A 138 -1.53 -18.61 10.86
C SER A 138 -1.90 -18.20 9.42
N ALA A 139 -2.43 -19.14 8.62
CA ALA A 139 -2.96 -18.83 7.30
C ALA A 139 -4.12 -17.81 7.36
N ALA A 140 -5.06 -17.98 8.29
CA ALA A 140 -6.18 -17.06 8.47
C ALA A 140 -5.71 -15.63 8.78
N LEU A 141 -4.74 -15.49 9.69
CA LEU A 141 -4.15 -14.19 10.05
C LEU A 141 -3.39 -13.56 8.87
N ALA A 142 -2.64 -14.36 8.11
CA ALA A 142 -1.91 -13.88 6.94
C ALA A 142 -2.86 -13.42 5.81
N TYR A 143 -3.93 -14.16 5.52
CA TYR A 143 -4.96 -13.70 4.59
C TYR A 143 -5.68 -12.44 5.08
N LYS A 144 -5.92 -12.30 6.39
CA LYS A 144 -6.49 -11.05 6.94
C LYS A 144 -5.56 -9.86 6.71
N CYS A 145 -4.25 -10.06 6.86
CA CYS A 145 -3.26 -9.02 6.54
C CYS A 145 -3.25 -8.68 5.04
N SER A 146 -3.43 -9.68 4.16
CA SER A 146 -3.58 -9.47 2.71
C SER A 146 -4.84 -8.67 2.36
N GLU A 147 -6.00 -9.05 2.93
CA GLU A 147 -7.26 -8.31 2.81
C GLU A 147 -7.08 -6.85 3.20
N VAL A 148 -6.54 -6.59 4.39
CA VAL A 148 -6.38 -5.22 4.90
C VAL A 148 -5.44 -4.42 4.01
N ALA A 149 -4.33 -5.00 3.57
CA ALA A 149 -3.39 -4.34 2.68
C ALA A 149 -4.04 -3.89 1.36
N TYR A 150 -4.80 -4.78 0.69
CA TYR A 150 -5.54 -4.41 -0.50
C TYR A 150 -6.64 -3.37 -0.21
N MET A 151 -7.37 -3.51 0.91
CA MET A 151 -8.39 -2.54 1.31
C MET A 151 -7.81 -1.14 1.55
N ARG A 152 -6.59 -1.01 2.07
CA ARG A 152 -5.90 0.29 2.19
C ARG A 152 -5.60 0.91 0.83
N VAL A 153 -5.17 0.12 -0.15
CA VAL A 153 -4.92 0.58 -1.53
C VAL A 153 -6.22 1.05 -2.17
N VAL A 154 -7.26 0.21 -2.13
CA VAL A 154 -8.58 0.50 -2.69
C VAL A 154 -9.17 1.76 -2.06
N TYR A 155 -9.17 1.85 -0.73
CA TYR A 155 -9.73 3.00 -0.03
C TYR A 155 -9.02 4.31 -0.41
N SER A 156 -7.69 4.28 -0.49
CA SER A 156 -6.87 5.44 -0.86
C SER A 156 -7.09 5.88 -2.32
N LEU A 157 -7.31 4.94 -3.23
CA LEU A 157 -7.53 5.21 -4.65
C LEU A 157 -8.99 5.50 -5.00
N HIS A 158 -9.94 5.24 -4.10
CA HIS A 158 -11.38 5.36 -4.35
C HIS A 158 -11.79 6.74 -4.91
N PRO A 159 -11.33 7.90 -4.39
CA PRO A 159 -11.69 9.20 -4.95
C PRO A 159 -11.24 9.39 -6.41
N SER A 160 -10.02 8.95 -6.74
CA SER A 160 -9.50 9.02 -8.10
C SER A 160 -10.18 8.03 -9.05
N ALA A 161 -10.41 6.79 -8.59
CA ALA A 161 -11.06 5.75 -9.38
C ALA A 161 -12.49 6.15 -9.77
N GLY A 162 -13.22 6.85 -8.89
CA GLY A 162 -14.52 7.43 -9.20
C GLY A 162 -14.44 8.39 -10.39
N ARG A 163 -13.48 9.32 -10.38
CA ARG A 163 -13.28 10.29 -11.48
C ARG A 163 -12.88 9.60 -12.78
N ASP A 164 -11.91 8.69 -12.73
CA ASP A 164 -11.41 7.95 -13.89
C ASP A 164 -12.54 7.13 -14.54
N ARG A 165 -13.42 6.53 -13.71
CA ARG A 165 -14.62 5.83 -14.18
C ARG A 165 -15.61 6.76 -14.87
N HIS A 166 -15.87 7.94 -14.30
CA HIS A 166 -16.76 8.93 -14.91
C HIS A 166 -16.23 9.46 -16.23
N GLU A 167 -14.93 9.75 -16.32
CA GLU A 167 -14.27 10.18 -17.57
C GLU A 167 -14.40 9.09 -18.65
N LEU A 168 -14.10 7.84 -18.29
CA LEU A 168 -14.22 6.72 -19.22
C LEU A 168 -15.67 6.53 -19.67
N GLN A 169 -16.63 6.60 -18.75
CA GLN A 169 -18.05 6.48 -19.07
C GLN A 169 -18.52 7.60 -20.01
N ALA A 170 -18.07 8.84 -19.80
CA ALA A 170 -18.37 9.96 -20.70
C ALA A 170 -17.78 9.76 -22.10
N ALA A 171 -16.56 9.22 -22.18
CA ALA A 171 -15.91 8.96 -23.46
C ALA A 171 -16.47 7.76 -24.23
N LEU A 172 -17.08 6.81 -23.54
CA LEU A 172 -17.75 5.64 -24.14
C LEU A 172 -19.20 5.92 -24.55
N GLN A 173 -19.82 6.98 -24.02
CA GLN A 173 -21.11 7.46 -24.48
C GLN A 173 -20.95 8.13 -25.86
N VAL A 174 -21.08 7.33 -26.92
CA VAL A 174 -21.29 7.82 -28.28
C VAL A 174 -22.71 8.37 -28.33
N PRO A 175 -22.95 9.69 -28.51
CA PRO A 175 -24.30 10.17 -28.77
C PRO A 175 -24.80 9.50 -30.06
N PRO A 176 -26.06 9.02 -30.13
CA PRO A 176 -26.61 8.54 -31.39
C PRO A 176 -26.39 9.62 -32.43
N LEU A 177 -25.75 9.28 -33.55
CA LEU A 177 -25.59 10.19 -34.68
C LEU A 177 -26.99 10.71 -34.99
N GLY A 178 -27.19 12.01 -34.75
CA GLY A 178 -28.43 12.67 -35.10
C GLY A 178 -28.65 12.45 -36.59
N GLU A 179 -29.65 11.63 -36.92
CA GLU A 179 -30.38 11.88 -38.14
C GLU A 179 -30.93 13.29 -37.99
N SER A 180 -30.51 14.17 -38.90
CA SER A 180 -30.91 15.58 -38.94
C SER A 180 -32.40 15.73 -38.64
N PRO A 181 -32.86 16.78 -37.93
CA PRO A 181 -34.29 17.07 -37.93
C PRO A 181 -34.65 17.34 -39.39
N SER A 182 -35.42 16.44 -39.99
CA SER A 182 -35.99 16.63 -41.31
C SER A 182 -36.85 17.89 -41.23
N SER A 183 -36.30 19.00 -41.70
CA SER A 183 -37.07 20.23 -41.89
C SER A 183 -38.13 19.93 -42.94
N SER A 184 -39.34 19.63 -42.49
CA SER A 184 -40.54 19.65 -43.33
C SER A 184 -40.76 21.09 -43.81
N ALA A 185 -40.11 21.47 -44.91
CA ALA A 185 -40.57 22.55 -45.76
C ALA A 185 -41.77 22.00 -46.55
N SER A 186 -42.96 22.24 -46.01
CA SER A 186 -44.19 22.20 -46.79
C SER A 186 -44.22 23.44 -47.67
N ASP A 187 -44.01 23.28 -48.97
CA ASP A 187 -44.75 24.05 -49.96
C ASP A 187 -44.99 23.19 -51.20
N VAL A 188 -46.25 23.19 -51.61
CA VAL A 188 -46.85 22.37 -52.67
C VAL A 188 -46.68 23.01 -54.04
N ASP A 189 -46.62 22.11 -55.04
CA ASP A 189 -46.85 22.27 -56.47
C ASP A 189 -45.94 23.18 -57.33
N ASN A 190 -45.18 22.54 -58.22
CA ASN A 190 -45.36 22.82 -59.65
C ASN A 190 -44.89 21.65 -60.55
N LEU A 191 -45.84 21.15 -61.35
CA LEU A 191 -45.66 20.25 -62.50
C LEU A 191 -44.70 20.87 -63.52
N ASN A 192 -43.80 20.08 -64.14
CA ASN A 192 -43.66 19.99 -65.60
C ASN A 192 -42.55 19.00 -66.05
N ASN A 193 -43.00 17.93 -66.72
CA ASN A 193 -42.46 17.34 -67.94
C ASN A 193 -41.12 16.56 -68.04
N HIS A 194 -41.34 15.28 -68.39
CA HIS A 194 -40.87 14.55 -69.57
C HIS A 194 -39.49 13.85 -69.59
N ALA A 195 -39.61 12.54 -69.79
CA ALA A 195 -38.90 11.71 -70.76
C ALA A 195 -37.50 11.15 -70.48
N THR A 196 -37.53 9.84 -70.20
CA THR A 196 -36.84 8.76 -70.94
C THR A 196 -35.39 8.37 -70.63
N VAL A 197 -35.23 7.03 -70.66
CA VAL A 197 -34.05 6.21 -70.93
C VAL A 197 -33.19 5.78 -69.73
N ASP A 198 -33.68 4.71 -69.13
CA ASP A 198 -32.98 3.45 -68.89
C ASP A 198 -31.47 3.39 -69.22
N LYS A 199 -30.65 3.24 -68.18
CA LYS A 199 -29.34 2.58 -68.30
C LYS A 199 -29.00 1.89 -66.98
N VAL A 200 -29.33 0.61 -66.92
CA VAL A 200 -28.62 -0.34 -66.06
C VAL A 200 -27.13 -0.31 -66.40
N SER A 201 -26.30 0.08 -65.45
CA SER A 201 -24.88 -0.28 -65.41
C SER A 201 -24.42 -0.47 -63.97
N LEU A 202 -24.55 -1.72 -63.51
CA LEU A 202 -23.50 -2.55 -62.95
C LEU A 202 -22.49 -1.88 -61.97
N LEU A 203 -22.63 -2.25 -60.69
CA LEU A 203 -21.56 -2.74 -59.81
C LEU A 203 -20.14 -2.18 -60.01
N LYS A 204 -19.73 -1.21 -59.17
CA LYS A 204 -18.52 -1.30 -58.32
C LYS A 204 -18.35 -0.03 -57.49
N GLY A 205 -18.29 -0.16 -56.17
CA GLY A 205 -18.03 0.97 -55.29
C GLY A 205 -18.25 0.59 -53.84
N ALA A 206 -17.34 -0.23 -53.32
CA ALA A 206 -17.33 -0.71 -51.95
C ALA A 206 -17.35 0.45 -50.95
N SER A 207 -18.33 0.45 -50.05
CA SER A 207 -18.09 0.57 -48.60
C SER A 207 -19.44 0.51 -47.90
N SER A 208 -19.80 -0.71 -47.50
CA SER A 208 -20.76 -0.91 -46.43
C SER A 208 -20.27 -0.12 -45.19
N PRO A 209 -21.08 0.77 -44.59
CA PRO A 209 -20.75 1.36 -43.28
C PRO A 209 -20.81 0.34 -42.14
N LEU A 210 -21.16 -0.92 -42.43
CA LEU A 210 -21.53 -1.91 -41.43
C LEU A 210 -20.37 -2.74 -40.87
N VAL A 211 -19.10 -2.38 -41.13
CA VAL A 211 -17.92 -3.07 -40.58
C VAL A 211 -17.08 -2.16 -39.66
N ALA A 212 -17.49 -0.91 -39.42
CA ALA A 212 -16.85 -0.03 -38.43
C ALA A 212 -17.53 -0.08 -37.04
N ALA A 213 -18.49 -0.99 -36.84
CA ALA A 213 -19.40 -0.96 -35.68
C ALA A 213 -18.95 -1.79 -34.46
N ASN A 214 -17.85 -2.54 -34.52
CA ASN A 214 -17.51 -3.52 -33.46
C ASN A 214 -16.19 -3.29 -32.71
N HIS A 215 -15.52 -2.16 -32.93
CA HIS A 215 -14.39 -1.77 -32.08
C HIS A 215 -14.72 -0.48 -31.35
N VAL A 216 -15.13 -0.61 -30.09
CA VAL A 216 -15.00 0.46 -29.11
C VAL A 216 -13.50 0.72 -28.96
N VAL A 217 -12.95 1.54 -29.84
CA VAL A 217 -11.55 1.95 -29.76
C VAL A 217 -11.47 2.90 -28.57
N ILE A 218 -10.93 2.42 -27.45
CA ILE A 218 -10.57 3.28 -26.33
C ILE A 218 -9.56 4.30 -26.88
N ALA A 219 -10.02 5.54 -27.03
CA ALA A 219 -9.19 6.64 -27.51
C ALA A 219 -7.89 6.68 -26.69
N ALA A 220 -6.75 6.91 -27.34
CA ALA A 220 -5.44 6.88 -26.69
C ALA A 220 -5.38 7.72 -25.41
N ARG A 221 -6.12 8.85 -25.38
CA ARG A 221 -6.27 9.74 -24.22
C ARG A 221 -6.88 9.07 -22.98
N ASN A 222 -7.75 8.08 -23.14
CA ASN A 222 -8.49 7.43 -22.05
C ASN A 222 -7.84 6.12 -21.57
N ARG A 223 -6.75 5.68 -22.21
CA ARG A 223 -6.08 4.41 -21.87
C ARG A 223 -5.63 4.39 -20.41
N SER A 224 -5.07 5.51 -19.93
CA SER A 224 -4.62 5.60 -18.53
C SER A 224 -5.76 5.48 -17.52
N SER A 225 -6.92 6.09 -17.78
CA SER A 225 -8.11 6.01 -16.92
C SER A 225 -8.70 4.60 -16.94
N PHE A 226 -8.70 3.94 -18.10
CA PHE A 226 -9.08 2.52 -18.20
C PHE A 226 -8.16 1.62 -17.39
N ASP A 227 -6.84 1.77 -17.54
CA ASP A 227 -5.86 0.96 -16.81
C ASP A 227 -6.01 1.15 -15.29
N LYS A 228 -6.18 2.39 -14.81
CA LYS A 228 -6.37 2.68 -13.38
C LYS A 228 -7.65 2.05 -12.83
N VAL A 229 -8.77 2.15 -13.56
CA VAL A 229 -10.04 1.53 -13.15
C VAL A 229 -9.94 0.01 -13.13
N LEU A 230 -9.22 -0.59 -14.09
CA LEU A 230 -9.00 -2.04 -14.12
C LEU A 230 -8.16 -2.50 -12.93
N HIS A 231 -7.05 -1.83 -12.62
CA HIS A 231 -6.23 -2.15 -11.45
C HIS A 231 -7.01 -1.98 -10.15
N PHE A 232 -7.79 -0.92 -10.02
CA PHE A 232 -8.67 -0.71 -8.87
C PHE A 232 -9.66 -1.86 -8.67
N ALA A 233 -10.27 -2.35 -9.76
CA ALA A 233 -11.18 -3.50 -9.71
C ALA A 233 -10.44 -4.79 -9.32
N GLN A 234 -9.23 -5.01 -9.84
CA GLN A 234 -8.38 -6.16 -9.48
C GLN A 234 -8.02 -6.17 -7.99
N ASP A 235 -7.60 -5.02 -7.44
CA ASP A 235 -7.27 -4.90 -6.02
C ASP A 235 -8.52 -5.13 -5.13
N THR A 236 -9.69 -4.68 -5.58
CA THR A 236 -10.96 -4.92 -4.89
C THR A 236 -11.32 -6.41 -4.87
N ILE A 237 -11.17 -7.10 -6.01
CA ILE A 237 -11.40 -8.55 -6.10
C ILE A 237 -10.40 -9.29 -5.21
N ALA A 238 -9.12 -8.92 -5.26
CA ALA A 238 -8.09 -9.53 -4.43
C ALA A 238 -8.36 -9.37 -2.92
N ALA A 239 -8.85 -8.19 -2.50
CA ALA A 239 -9.29 -7.98 -1.11
C ALA A 239 -10.42 -8.93 -0.70
N MET A 240 -11.45 -9.06 -1.54
CA MET A 240 -12.59 -9.95 -1.28
C MET A 240 -12.17 -11.43 -1.23
N ASP A 241 -11.31 -11.85 -2.16
CA ASP A 241 -10.78 -13.21 -2.21
C ASP A 241 -9.94 -13.52 -0.97
N ALA A 242 -9.07 -12.58 -0.55
CA ALA A 242 -8.29 -12.71 0.67
C ALA A 242 -9.19 -12.82 1.91
N SER A 243 -10.24 -12.01 1.98
CA SER A 243 -11.21 -12.08 3.08
C SER A 243 -11.92 -13.44 3.16
N LYS A 244 -12.40 -13.93 2.01
CA LYS A 244 -13.02 -15.26 1.92
C LYS A 244 -12.05 -16.36 2.35
N LYS A 245 -10.81 -16.33 1.86
CA LYS A 245 -9.77 -17.30 2.22
C LYS A 245 -9.44 -17.24 3.73
N SER A 246 -9.39 -16.05 4.31
CA SER A 246 -9.20 -15.86 5.76
C SER A 246 -10.29 -16.57 6.57
N GLN A 247 -11.56 -16.41 6.19
CA GLN A 247 -12.69 -17.05 6.88
C GLN A 247 -12.71 -18.58 6.71
N VAL A 248 -12.36 -19.08 5.52
CA VAL A 248 -12.24 -20.52 5.28
C VAL A 248 -11.13 -21.13 6.15
N ALA A 249 -9.96 -20.49 6.18
CA ALA A 249 -8.85 -20.92 7.02
C ALA A 249 -9.19 -20.86 8.51
N PHE A 250 -9.90 -19.81 8.96
CA PHE A 250 -10.36 -19.69 10.35
C PHE A 250 -11.35 -20.79 10.73
N THR A 251 -12.31 -21.10 9.85
CA THR A 251 -13.27 -22.19 10.07
C THR A 251 -12.54 -23.53 10.19
N ALA A 252 -11.59 -23.80 9.29
CA ALA A 252 -10.77 -25.01 9.35
C ALA A 252 -9.91 -25.07 10.63
N ALA A 253 -9.38 -23.93 11.10
CA ALA A 253 -8.64 -23.84 12.34
C ALA A 253 -9.53 -24.08 13.58
N SER A 254 -10.78 -23.61 13.56
CA SER A 254 -11.73 -23.75 14.67
C SER A 254 -12.27 -25.17 14.82
N LEU A 255 -12.33 -25.94 13.72
CA LEU A 255 -12.73 -27.35 13.73
C LEU A 255 -11.58 -28.30 14.10
N ALA A 256 -10.34 -27.80 14.14
CA ALA A 256 -9.21 -28.62 14.54
C ALA A 256 -9.25 -28.82 16.07
N GLU A 257 -9.43 -30.06 16.51
CA GLU A 257 -9.58 -30.46 17.93
C GLU A 257 -8.41 -30.04 18.85
N ALA A 258 -7.28 -29.63 18.27
CA ALA A 258 -6.06 -29.27 18.99
C ALA A 258 -6.01 -27.82 19.52
N LYS A 259 -6.96 -26.94 19.15
CA LYS A 259 -6.88 -25.50 19.50
C LYS A 259 -7.78 -25.12 20.67
N SER A 260 -7.18 -24.43 21.65
CA SER A 260 -7.90 -23.85 22.79
C SER A 260 -8.92 -22.78 22.34
N GLU A 261 -10.03 -22.66 23.06
CA GLU A 261 -11.05 -21.62 22.86
C GLU A 261 -10.45 -20.20 22.92
N GLU A 262 -9.41 -20.00 23.72
CA GLU A 262 -8.69 -18.73 23.81
C GLU A 262 -7.98 -18.39 22.50
N VAL A 263 -7.34 -19.38 21.87
CA VAL A 263 -6.68 -19.23 20.56
C VAL A 263 -7.70 -18.85 19.50
N ILE A 264 -8.82 -19.58 19.43
CA ILE A 264 -9.89 -19.30 18.47
C ILE A 264 -10.48 -17.90 18.68
N SER A 265 -10.72 -17.50 19.93
CA SER A 265 -11.23 -16.18 20.28
C SER A 265 -10.26 -15.06 19.90
N SER A 266 -8.96 -15.26 20.12
CA SER A 266 -7.92 -14.29 19.77
C SER A 266 -7.82 -14.05 18.26
N ILE A 267 -7.90 -15.13 17.46
CA ILE A 267 -7.88 -15.08 15.99
C ILE A 267 -9.13 -14.38 15.49
N LYS A 268 -10.31 -14.77 15.99
CA LYS A 268 -11.58 -14.14 15.62
C LYS A 268 -11.55 -12.63 15.85
N ARG A 269 -11.04 -12.20 17.01
CA ARG A 269 -10.90 -10.78 17.34
C ARG A 269 -10.01 -10.02 16.34
N ALA A 270 -8.94 -10.65 15.84
CA ALA A 270 -8.09 -10.05 14.80
C ALA A 270 -8.79 -10.00 13.44
N LEU A 271 -9.55 -11.05 13.09
CA LEU A 271 -10.29 -11.14 11.82
C LEU A 271 -11.46 -10.15 11.73
N ASP A 272 -12.19 -9.96 12.83
CA ASP A 272 -13.32 -9.03 12.92
C ASP A 272 -12.87 -7.56 13.00
N PHE A 273 -11.56 -7.30 13.11
CA PHE A 273 -11.03 -5.95 13.25
C PHE A 273 -11.07 -5.17 11.93
N ASN A 274 -11.34 -3.87 12.06
CA ASN A 274 -11.49 -2.95 10.95
C ASN A 274 -10.14 -2.64 10.26
N PHE A 275 -10.16 -2.46 8.95
CA PHE A 275 -8.97 -2.17 8.15
C PHE A 275 -8.44 -0.74 8.32
N GLN A 276 -9.21 0.19 8.90
CA GLN A 276 -8.80 1.61 9.00
C GLN A 276 -7.68 1.82 10.03
N ASP A 277 -7.70 1.09 11.16
CA ASP A 277 -6.67 1.15 12.19
C ASP A 277 -5.67 -0.01 11.99
N VAL A 278 -4.69 0.22 11.11
CA VAL A 278 -3.66 -0.78 10.80
C VAL A 278 -2.84 -1.12 12.05
N ASP A 279 -2.50 -0.14 12.88
CA ASP A 279 -1.68 -0.37 14.08
C ASP A 279 -2.43 -1.22 15.12
N GLY A 280 -3.72 -0.94 15.34
CA GLY A 280 -4.61 -1.76 16.16
C GLY A 280 -4.74 -3.19 15.67
N LEU A 281 -4.91 -3.38 14.36
CA LEU A 281 -4.95 -4.72 13.76
C LEU A 281 -3.64 -5.47 14.02
N LEU A 282 -2.49 -4.83 13.76
CA LEU A 282 -1.19 -5.48 13.89
C LEU A 282 -0.91 -5.91 15.33
N ARG A 283 -1.38 -5.17 16.34
CA ARG A 283 -1.34 -5.63 17.75
C ARG A 283 -2.14 -6.89 17.95
N LEU A 284 -3.37 -6.95 17.44
CA LEU A 284 -4.23 -8.13 17.58
C LEU A 284 -3.66 -9.36 16.87
N VAL A 285 -3.10 -9.17 15.67
CA VAL A 285 -2.43 -10.24 14.92
C VAL A 285 -1.25 -10.80 15.71
N ARG A 286 -0.40 -9.95 16.29
CA ARG A 286 0.73 -10.40 17.13
C ARG A 286 0.26 -11.19 18.35
N LEU A 287 -0.74 -10.69 19.07
CA LEU A 287 -1.33 -11.41 20.21
C LEU A 287 -1.89 -12.77 19.81
N ALA A 288 -2.56 -12.86 18.66
CA ALA A 288 -3.08 -14.12 18.15
C ALA A 288 -1.94 -15.08 17.75
N MET A 289 -0.87 -14.58 17.11
CA MET A 289 0.32 -15.39 16.80
C MET A 289 1.00 -15.93 18.07
N GLU A 290 1.14 -15.09 19.10
CA GLU A 290 1.67 -15.52 20.40
C GLU A 290 0.81 -16.62 21.02
N ALA A 291 -0.52 -16.49 20.95
CA ALA A 291 -1.45 -17.52 21.45
C ALA A 291 -1.34 -18.84 20.65
N ILE A 292 -1.14 -18.78 19.33
CA ILE A 292 -0.94 -19.97 18.48
C ILE A 292 0.37 -20.70 18.81
N SER A 293 1.40 -19.97 19.22
CA SER A 293 2.73 -20.51 19.50
C SER A 293 2.91 -21.13 20.90
N ARG A 294 1.91 -20.99 21.77
CA ARG A 294 1.89 -21.53 23.14
C ARG A 294 1.36 -22.96 23.15
#